data_AF-A0AAV0BV05-F1
#
_entry.id   AF-A0AAV0BV05-F1
#
_cell.length_a   1.000
_cell.length_b   1.000
_cell.length_c   1.000
_cell.angle_alpha   90.00
_cell.angle_beta   90.00
_cell.angle_gamma   90.00
#
_symmetry.space_group_name_H-M   'P 1'
#
loop_
_entity.id
_entity.type
_entity.pdbx_description
1 polymer ?
#
loop_
_entity_poly.entity_id
_entity_poly.type
_entity_poly.pdbx_seq_one_letter_code
_entity_poly.pdbx_strand_id
1 'polypeptide(L)'
;METGKVTALLRSCSKVWIGQGKISRGMSALAHDPVQSLLAIGTTTGSLHVYGSAGVQVSWTNSPSHSIKLLSFKSGSPLICCVGQSE
;
A
#
# COMPACT_ATOMS: atom_id res chain seq x y z
N MET A 1 17.52 -0.44 12.65
CA MET A 1 16.66 -0.61 11.46
C MET A 1 15.28 -1.00 11.95
N GLU A 2 14.36 -0.03 12.02
CA GLU A 2 13.01 -0.26 12.53
C GLU A 2 12.17 -0.97 11.47
N THR A 3 11.59 -2.12 11.81
CA THR A 3 10.73 -2.89 10.90
C THR A 3 9.29 -2.64 11.31
N GLY A 4 8.54 -1.93 10.46
CA GLY A 4 7.14 -1.64 10.70
C GLY A 4 6.27 -2.85 10.38
N LYS A 5 5.44 -3.27 11.34
CA LYS A 5 4.38 -4.27 11.11
C LYS A 5 3.12 -3.53 10.67
N VAL A 6 2.67 -3.71 9.43
CA VAL A 6 1.39 -3.15 8.99
C VAL A 6 0.29 -4.19 9.10
N THR A 7 -0.78 -3.81 9.79
CA THR A 7 -2.00 -4.59 9.94
C THR A 7 -3.11 -3.91 9.15
N ALA A 8 -3.54 -4.53 8.06
CA ALA A 8 -4.71 -4.09 7.31
C ALA A 8 -5.98 -4.61 8.00
N LEU A 9 -6.75 -3.69 8.60
CA LEU A 9 -8.07 -3.98 9.18
C LEU A 9 -9.14 -3.40 8.26
N LEU A 10 -9.71 -4.25 7.40
CA LEU A 10 -10.86 -3.87 6.59
C LEU A 10 -12.13 -3.97 7.45
N ARG A 11 -12.83 -2.85 7.65
CA ARG A 11 -14.08 -2.83 8.42
C ARG A 11 -15.23 -3.31 7.54
N SER A 12 -15.55 -4.60 7.64
CA SER A 12 -16.92 -5.11 7.48
C SER A 12 -17.49 -5.43 8.87
N CYS A 13 -18.81 -5.58 9.02
CA CYS A 13 -19.52 -5.78 10.30
C CYS A 13 -19.04 -6.98 11.14
N SER A 14 -18.15 -7.81 10.60
CA SER A 14 -17.33 -8.78 11.33
C SER A 14 -15.88 -8.33 11.24
N LYS A 15 -15.21 -8.08 12.39
CA LYS A 15 -13.76 -7.78 12.46
C LYS A 15 -12.97 -8.96 11.88
N VAL A 16 -12.74 -8.97 10.57
CA VAL A 16 -11.90 -9.98 9.90
C VAL A 16 -10.52 -9.41 9.71
N TRP A 17 -9.54 -10.10 10.28
CA TRP A 17 -8.14 -9.81 10.11
C TRP A 17 -7.68 -10.49 8.82
N ILE A 18 -7.30 -9.70 7.80
CA ILE A 18 -7.11 -10.24 6.43
C ILE A 18 -5.64 -10.56 6.11
N GLY A 19 -4.67 -10.06 6.90
CA GLY A 19 -3.27 -10.48 6.75
C GLY A 19 -2.23 -9.61 7.48
N GLN A 20 -0.96 -10.02 7.37
CA GLN A 20 0.22 -9.25 7.78
C GLN A 20 1.12 -9.01 6.58
N GLY A 21 1.64 -7.79 6.47
CA GLY A 21 2.74 -7.43 5.57
C GLY A 21 3.93 -6.93 6.38
N LYS A 22 5.14 -7.38 6.01
CA LYS A 22 6.39 -6.79 6.52
C LYS A 22 6.79 -5.66 5.58
N ILE A 23 6.84 -4.43 6.10
CA ILE A 23 7.37 -3.30 5.35
C ILE A 23 8.79 -3.06 5.84
N SER A 24 9.75 -3.18 4.92
CA SER A 24 11.19 -3.13 5.24
C SER A 24 11.69 -1.72 5.54
N ARG A 25 10.95 -0.69 5.11
CA ARG A 25 11.33 0.72 5.17
C ARG A 25 10.11 1.55 5.59
N GLY A 26 10.35 2.76 6.13
CA GLY A 26 9.29 3.61 6.68
C GLY A 26 8.13 3.82 5.69
N MET A 27 6.91 3.71 6.20
CA MET A 27 5.70 3.99 5.43
C MET A 27 5.53 5.50 5.26
N SER A 28 5.26 5.95 4.03
CA SER A 28 5.14 7.37 3.70
C SER A 28 3.76 7.75 3.15
N ALA A 29 3.03 6.81 2.54
CA ALA A 29 1.70 7.05 1.99
C ALA A 29 0.83 5.80 2.06
N LEU A 30 -0.50 5.99 2.09
CA LEU A 30 -1.50 4.92 2.12
C LEU A 30 -2.69 5.30 1.23
N ALA A 31 -3.27 4.33 0.52
CA ALA A 31 -4.52 4.48 -0.21
C ALA A 31 -5.34 3.18 -0.15
N HIS A 32 -6.67 3.31 -0.19
CA HIS A 32 -7.58 2.17 -0.14
C HIS A 32 -8.66 2.31 -1.21
N ASP A 33 -8.90 1.25 -1.99
CA ASP A 33 -10.06 1.13 -2.89
C ASP A 33 -11.12 0.23 -2.24
N PRO A 34 -12.27 0.76 -1.79
CA PRO A 34 -13.34 -0.04 -1.20
C PRO A 34 -14.05 -0.95 -2.21
N VAL A 35 -14.06 -0.60 -3.50
CA VAL A 35 -14.75 -1.40 -4.53
C VAL A 35 -13.97 -2.67 -4.82
N GLN A 36 -12.64 -2.56 -4.92
CA GLN A 36 -11.76 -3.70 -5.16
C GLN A 36 -11.23 -4.34 -3.87
N SER A 37 -11.53 -3.74 -2.71
CA SER A 37 -10.99 -4.16 -1.40
C SER A 37 -9.46 -4.24 -1.38
N LEU A 38 -8.81 -3.23 -1.99
CA LEU A 38 -7.35 -3.14 -2.10
C LEU A 38 -6.81 -2.07 -1.15
N LEU A 39 -5.64 -2.35 -0.57
CA LEU A 39 -4.86 -1.42 0.24
C LEU A 39 -3.47 -1.26 -0.39
N ALA A 40 -3.13 -0.05 -0.80
CA ALA A 40 -1.79 0.30 -1.27
C ALA A 40 -1.02 1.08 -0.20
N ILE A 41 0.27 0.78 -0.11
CA ILE A 41 1.20 1.36 0.83
C ILE A 41 2.45 1.80 0.09
N GLY A 42 2.77 3.08 0.22
CA GLY A 42 3.99 3.69 -0.30
C GLY A 42 5.03 3.81 0.79
N THR A 43 6.29 3.63 0.43
CA THR A 43 7.44 3.74 1.33
C THR A 43 8.31 4.94 1.01
N THR A 44 9.12 5.34 1.99
CA THR A 44 10.12 6.41 1.84
C THR A 44 11.21 6.08 0.82
N THR A 45 11.38 4.81 0.46
CA THR A 45 12.33 4.34 -0.57
C THR A 45 11.72 4.19 -1.96
N GLY A 46 10.45 4.57 -2.16
CA GLY A 46 9.79 4.46 -3.47
C GLY A 46 9.26 3.07 -3.80
N SER A 47 9.20 2.17 -2.83
CA SER A 47 8.53 0.88 -2.95
C SER A 47 7.04 1.03 -2.69
N LEU A 48 6.24 0.42 -3.55
CA LEU A 48 4.79 0.28 -3.42
C LEU A 48 4.44 -1.16 -3.07
N HIS A 49 3.59 -1.33 -2.06
CA HIS A 49 3.04 -2.62 -1.64
C HIS A 49 1.52 -2.55 -1.74
N VAL A 50 0.91 -3.45 -2.50
CA VAL A 50 -0.55 -3.56 -2.65
C VAL A 50 -1.00 -4.88 -2.05
N TYR A 51 -1.98 -4.81 -1.16
CA TYR A 51 -2.60 -5.92 -0.46
C TYR A 51 -4.08 -5.99 -0.81
N GLY A 52 -4.63 -7.20 -0.94
CA GLY A 52 -6.06 -7.42 -1.19
C GLY A 52 -6.65 -8.47 -0.25
N SER A 53 -7.58 -9.27 -0.78
CA SER A 53 -8.08 -10.47 -0.12
C SER A 53 -6.97 -11.50 0.16
N ALA A 54 -7.28 -12.54 0.92
CA ALA A 54 -6.30 -13.53 1.38
C ALA A 54 -5.42 -14.05 0.22
N GLY A 55 -4.09 -13.89 0.38
CA GLY A 55 -3.09 -14.30 -0.61
C GLY A 55 -2.77 -13.28 -1.70
N VAL A 56 -3.51 -12.17 -1.79
CA VAL A 56 -3.23 -11.10 -2.77
C VAL A 56 -2.24 -10.11 -2.17
N GLN A 57 -0.97 -10.23 -2.57
CA GLN A 57 0.09 -9.28 -2.27
C GLN A 57 0.96 -9.07 -3.51
N VAL A 58 1.13 -7.82 -3.91
CA VAL A 58 2.07 -7.42 -4.98
C VAL A 58 2.93 -6.29 -4.46
N SER A 59 4.22 -6.30 -4.79
CA SER A 59 5.11 -5.20 -4.43
C SER A 59 6.16 -4.97 -5.49
N TRP A 60 6.46 -3.70 -5.75
CA TRP A 60 7.51 -3.28 -6.66
C TRP A 60 8.14 -1.99 -6.17
N THR A 61 9.30 -1.65 -6.74
CA THR A 61 9.99 -0.40 -6.44
C THR A 61 10.07 0.42 -7.70
N ASN A 62 9.66 1.69 -7.61
CA ASN A 62 9.77 2.62 -8.72
C ASN A 62 11.24 3.01 -8.93
N SER A 63 11.61 3.16 -10.20
CA SER A 63 12.91 3.67 -10.63
C SER A 63 12.68 4.95 -11.43
N PRO A 64 13.23 6.11 -11.03
CA PRO A 64 14.09 6.32 -9.86
C PRO A 64 13.36 6.16 -8.52
N SER A 65 14.09 5.69 -7.50
CA SER A 65 13.55 5.34 -6.19
C SER A 65 13.42 6.56 -5.28
N HIS A 66 12.28 7.25 -5.39
CA HIS A 66 11.96 8.42 -4.57
C HIS A 66 10.85 8.12 -3.56
N SER A 67 10.87 8.83 -2.42
CA SER A 67 9.80 8.74 -1.42
C SER A 67 8.44 9.02 -2.04
N ILE A 68 7.51 8.06 -1.90
CA ILE A 68 6.12 8.24 -2.33
C ILE A 68 5.43 9.19 -1.34
N LYS A 69 4.78 10.25 -1.83
CA LYS A 69 4.08 11.24 -1.01
C LYS A 69 2.56 11.11 -1.12
N LEU A 70 2.06 10.79 -2.31
CA LEU A 70 0.63 10.64 -2.57
C LEU A 70 0.36 9.30 -3.25
N LEU A 71 -0.72 8.68 -2.83
CA LEU A 71 -1.30 7.50 -3.46
C LEU A 71 -2.80 7.70 -3.61
N SER A 72 -3.33 7.31 -4.77
CA SER A 72 -4.76 7.34 -5.02
C SER A 72 -5.14 6.23 -5.98
N PHE A 73 -6.17 5.46 -5.62
CA PHE A 73 -6.79 4.52 -6.54
C PHE A 73 -7.83 5.23 -7.40
N LYS A 74 -7.92 4.85 -8.67
CA LYS A 74 -9.15 5.07 -9.43
C LYS A 74 -10.16 4.01 -8.99
N SER A 75 -11.16 4.43 -8.22
CA SER A 75 -12.20 3.54 -7.70
C SER A 75 -12.75 2.55 -8.75
N GLY A 76 -12.75 1.26 -8.41
CA GLY A 76 -13.27 0.18 -9.26
C GLY A 76 -12.39 -0.15 -10.47
N SER A 77 -11.15 0.33 -10.52
CA SER A 77 -10.22 0.15 -11.64
C SER A 77 -8.86 -0.31 -11.12
N PRO A 78 -8.13 -1.17 -11.85
CA PRO A 78 -6.79 -1.61 -11.43
C PRO A 78 -5.71 -0.52 -11.55
N LEU A 79 -6.11 0.74 -11.65
CA LEU A 79 -5.21 1.88 -11.82
C LEU A 79 -4.95 2.54 -10.47
N ILE A 80 -3.67 2.72 -10.16
CA ILE A 80 -3.21 3.49 -9.02
C ILE A 80 -2.28 4.61 -9.48
N CYS A 81 -2.52 5.80 -8.99
CA CYS A 81 -1.66 6.96 -9.16
C CYS A 81 -0.71 7.03 -7.97
N CYS A 82 0.59 7.16 -8.25
CA CYS A 82 1.61 7.42 -7.24
C CYS A 82 2.37 8.69 -7.60
N VAL A 83 2.55 9.58 -6.63
CA VAL A 83 3.37 10.79 -6.79
C VAL A 83 4.52 10.71 -5.80
N GLY A 84 5.73 10.67 -6.35
CA GLY A 84 6.96 10.76 -5.59
C GLY A 84 7.45 12.20 -5.48
N GLN A 85 8.34 12.44 -4.53
CA GLN A 85 9.11 13.68 -4.48
C GLN A 85 10.29 13.57 -5.47
N SER A 86 10.29 14.36 -6.54
CA SER A 86 11.51 14.58 -7.33
C SER A 86 12.48 15.44 -6.49
N GLU A 87 13.77 15.11 -6.52
CA GLU A 87 14.81 16.03 -6.05
C GLU A 87 14.86 17.30 -6.91
#